data_AF-A0A966D092-F1
#
_entry.id   AF-A0A966D092-F1
#
_cell.length_a   1.000
_cell.length_b   1.000
_cell.length_c   1.000
_cell.angle_alpha   90.00
_cell.angle_beta   90.00
_cell.angle_gamma   90.00
#
_symmetry.space_group_name_H-M   'P 1'
#
loop_
_entity.id
_entity.type
_entity.pdbx_description
1 polymer ?
#
loop_
_entity_poly.entity_id
_entity_poly.type
_entity_poly.pdbx_seq_one_letter_code
_entity_poly.pdbx_strand_id
1 'polypeptide(L)'
;MHEFPLSWLLTAFTVYTALLFFVSWLTSRKADSGSYFLGNKKSPWFVVAYGMVGTSISGVTFISVPGNVLNQNFYYMPLVLGFVLGSIV
;
A
#
# COMPACT_ATOMS: atom_id res chain seq x y z
N MET A 1 22.51 -16.61 12.52
CA MET A 1 21.36 -16.66 11.63
C MET A 1 20.16 -16.25 12.47
N HIS A 2 19.56 -15.09 12.18
CA HIS A 2 18.41 -14.61 12.96
C HIS A 2 17.18 -15.30 12.39
N GLU A 3 16.88 -16.50 12.92
CA GLU A 3 15.69 -17.25 12.54
C GLU A 3 14.48 -16.44 13.00
N PHE A 4 13.83 -15.70 12.10
CA PHE A 4 12.60 -14.99 12.44
C PHE A 4 11.55 -16.01 12.87
N PRO A 5 11.10 -16.01 14.14
CA PRO A 5 10.19 -17.04 14.59
C PRO A 5 8.84 -16.87 13.89
N LEU A 6 8.23 -17.99 13.48
CA LEU A 6 6.92 -18.00 12.82
C LEU A 6 5.86 -17.23 13.61
N SER A 7 5.96 -17.23 14.94
CA SER A 7 5.07 -16.48 15.84
C SER A 7 5.07 -14.97 15.58
N TRP A 8 6.19 -14.38 15.18
CA TRP A 8 6.26 -12.95 14.87
C TRP A 8 5.50 -12.61 13.58
N LEU A 9 5.63 -13.45 12.55
CA LEU A 9 4.93 -13.27 11.28
C LEU A 9 3.42 -13.40 11.49
N LEU A 10 2.99 -14.45 12.21
CA LEU A 10 1.58 -14.66 12.55
C LEU A 10 1.02 -13.51 13.38
N THR A 11 1.76 -13.05 14.39
CA THR A 11 1.34 -11.92 15.23
C THR A 11 1.19 -10.65 14.41
N ALA A 12 2.17 -10.32 13.56
CA ALA A 12 2.11 -9.15 12.68
C ALA A 12 0.92 -9.20 11.72
N PHE A 13 0.67 -10.36 11.10
CA PHE A 13 -0.48 -10.58 10.23
C PHE A 13 -1.80 -10.39 10.97
N THR A 14 -1.98 -11.06 12.11
CA THR A 14 -3.22 -10.97 12.90
C THR A 14 -3.48 -9.55 13.38
N VAL A 15 -2.46 -8.86 13.89
CA VAL A 15 -2.58 -7.47 14.36
C VAL A 15 -2.94 -6.53 13.21
N TYR A 16 -2.25 -6.64 12.07
CA TYR A 16 -2.53 -5.81 10.89
C TYR A 16 -3.96 -6.02 10.38
N THR A 17 -4.39 -7.27 10.21
CA THR A 17 -5.75 -7.59 9.77
C THR A 17 -6.80 -7.11 10.77
N ALA A 18 -6.60 -7.34 12.06
CA ALA A 18 -7.51 -6.88 13.10
C ALA A 18 -7.66 -5.34 13.11
N LEU A 19 -6.55 -4.61 12.91
CA LEU A 19 -6.56 -3.15 12.81
C LEU A 19 -7.38 -2.69 11.59
N LEU A 20 -7.19 -3.30 10.43
CA LEU A 20 -7.99 -2.98 9.23
C LEU A 20 -9.48 -3.21 9.46
N PHE A 21 -9.86 -4.33 10.07
CA PHE A 21 -11.27 -4.61 10.42
C PHE A 21 -11.82 -3.60 11.43
N PHE A 22 -11.02 -3.21 12.42
CA PHE A 22 -11.39 -2.22 13.42
C PHE A 22 -11.66 -0.84 12.79
N VAL A 23 -10.76 -0.36 11.92
CA VAL A 23 -10.92 0.90 11.19
C VAL A 23 -12.12 0.85 10.23
N SER A 24 -12.30 -0.28 9.54
CA SER A 24 -13.45 -0.52 8.66
C SER A 24 -14.77 -0.46 9.44
N TRP A 25 -14.85 -1.10 10.61
CA TRP A 25 -16.04 -1.09 11.47
C TRP A 25 -16.39 0.31 11.99
N LEU A 26 -15.39 1.08 12.41
CA LEU A 26 -15.56 2.47 12.83
C LEU A 26 -16.10 3.36 11.69
N THR A 27 -15.57 3.16 10.48
CA THR A 27 -15.90 4.00 9.32
C THR A 27 -17.24 3.59 8.67
N SER A 28 -17.56 2.29 8.67
CA SER A 28 -18.77 1.72 8.05
C SER A 28 -20.07 2.24 8.68
N ARG A 29 -20.07 2.59 9.98
CA ARG A 29 -21.24 3.15 10.67
C ARG A 29 -21.68 4.53 10.17
N LYS A 30 -20.83 5.24 9.42
CA LYS A 30 -21.13 6.57 8.85
C LYS A 30 -21.23 6.54 7.32
N ALA A 31 -21.32 5.34 6.73
CA ALA A 31 -21.32 5.15 5.29
C ALA A 31 -22.74 5.34 4.71
N ASP A 32 -22.95 6.51 4.10
CA ASP A 32 -24.08 6.80 3.21
C ASP A 32 -23.63 6.73 1.74
N SER A 33 -24.55 6.65 0.79
CA SER A 33 -24.28 6.54 -0.65
C SER A 33 -23.34 7.64 -1.15
N GLY A 34 -23.58 8.89 -0.70
CA GLY A 34 -22.74 10.04 -1.03
C GLY A 34 -21.35 10.02 -0.38
N SER A 35 -21.20 9.31 0.75
CA SER A 35 -19.89 9.12 1.39
C SER A 35 -19.06 8.03 0.71
N TYR A 36 -19.71 6.99 0.19
CA TYR A 36 -19.06 5.88 -0.50
C TYR A 36 -18.50 6.29 -1.86
N PHE A 37 -19.29 7.00 -2.68
CA PHE A 37 -18.87 7.41 -4.03
C PHE A 37 -18.12 8.76 -4.06
N LEU A 38 -18.50 9.72 -3.20
CA LEU A 38 -17.99 11.09 -3.28
C LEU A 38 -17.07 11.49 -2.11
N GLY A 39 -16.86 10.62 -1.12
CA GLY A 39 -16.10 10.97 0.09
C GLY A 39 -16.65 12.20 0.82
N ASN A 40 -17.94 12.49 0.65
CA ASN A 40 -18.61 13.70 1.13
C ASN A 40 -17.94 15.02 0.67
N LYS A 41 -17.14 15.01 -0.41
CA LYS A 41 -16.34 16.16 -0.90
C LYS A 41 -15.42 16.81 0.17
N LYS A 42 -15.14 16.11 1.28
CA LYS A 42 -14.31 16.60 2.39
C LYS A 42 -12.96 15.89 2.50
N SER A 43 -12.61 15.04 1.54
CA SER A 43 -11.33 14.33 1.51
C SER A 43 -10.18 15.31 1.22
N PRO A 44 -9.24 15.52 2.15
CA PRO A 44 -8.07 16.36 1.90
C PRO A 44 -7.22 15.74 0.78
N TRP A 45 -6.69 16.59 -0.10
CA TRP A 45 -5.92 16.14 -1.28
C TRP A 45 -4.72 15.24 -0.90
N PHE A 46 -4.04 15.51 0.22
CA PHE A 46 -2.89 14.71 0.67
C PHE A 46 -3.27 13.30 1.11
N VAL A 47 -4.45 13.11 1.72
CA VAL A 47 -4.94 11.78 2.12
C VAL A 47 -5.29 10.96 0.88
N VAL A 48 -5.90 11.62 -0.11
CA VAL A 48 -6.23 11.01 -1.40
C VAL A 48 -4.95 10.61 -2.14
N ALA A 49 -3.95 11.50 -2.21
CA ALA A 49 -2.67 11.22 -2.86
C ALA A 49 -1.95 10.03 -2.21
N TYR A 50 -1.95 9.94 -0.86
CA TYR A 50 -1.39 8.80 -0.16
C TYR A 50 -2.11 7.48 -0.49
N GLY A 51 -3.45 7.52 -0.55
CA GLY A 51 -4.25 6.37 -0.98
C GLY A 51 -3.94 5.94 -2.42
N MET A 52 -3.85 6.89 -3.35
CA MET A 52 -3.53 6.63 -4.76
C MET A 52 -2.16 5.96 -4.92
N VAL A 53 -1.11 6.50 -4.28
CA VAL A 53 0.23 5.88 -4.31
C VAL A 53 0.19 4.46 -3.71
N GLY A 54 -0.55 4.27 -2.61
CA GLY A 54 -0.72 2.95 -2.00
C GLY A 54 -1.39 1.93 -2.92
N THR A 55 -2.40 2.34 -3.69
CA THR A 55 -3.08 1.44 -4.65
C THR A 55 -2.21 1.04 -5.84
N SER A 56 -1.22 1.84 -6.20
CA SER A 56 -0.28 1.51 -7.28
C SER A 56 0.77 0.47 -6.87
N ILE A 57 0.94 0.20 -5.58
CA ILE A 57 1.93 -0.76 -5.06
C ILE A 57 1.25 -2.09 -4.77
N SER A 58 1.76 -3.18 -5.37
CA SER A 58 1.23 -4.54 -5.16
C SER A 58 2.20 -5.42 -4.37
N GLY A 59 1.71 -6.50 -3.79
CA GLY A 59 2.55 -7.52 -3.15
C GLY A 59 3.58 -8.14 -4.10
N VAL A 60 3.28 -8.21 -5.40
CA VAL A 60 4.20 -8.69 -6.43
C VAL A 60 5.43 -7.77 -6.52
N THR A 61 5.26 -6.45 -6.37
CA THR A 61 6.35 -5.47 -6.42
C THR A 61 7.41 -5.74 -5.35
N PHE A 62 6.99 -6.06 -4.12
CA PHE A 62 7.91 -6.31 -3.01
C PHE A 62 8.73 -7.60 -3.18
N ILE A 63 8.19 -8.58 -3.91
CA ILE A 63 8.88 -9.84 -4.19
C ILE A 63 9.76 -9.69 -5.45
N SER A 64 9.23 -9.06 -6.50
CA SER A 64 9.85 -9.02 -7.82
C SER A 64 11.00 -8.02 -7.92
N VAL A 65 10.87 -6.83 -7.33
CA VAL A 65 11.91 -5.77 -7.44
C VAL A 65 13.23 -6.21 -6.82
N PRO A 66 13.28 -6.70 -5.56
CA PRO A 66 14.51 -7.23 -5.00
C PRO A 66 15.04 -8.44 -5.79
N GLY A 67 14.15 -9.33 -6.25
CA GLY A 67 14.52 -10.46 -7.09
C GLY A 67 15.22 -10.03 -8.39
N ASN A 68 14.77 -8.95 -9.02
CA ASN A 68 15.39 -8.42 -10.23
C ASN A 68 16.73 -7.74 -9.93
N VAL A 69 16.83 -7.01 -8.81
CA VAL A 69 18.09 -6.36 -8.38
C VAL A 69 19.15 -7.40 -8.05
N LEU A 70 18.79 -8.54 -7.45
CA LEU A 70 19.73 -9.64 -7.18
C LEU A 70 20.33 -10.24 -8.46
N ASN A 71 19.55 -10.32 -9.55
CA ASN A 71 20.00 -10.96 -10.80
C ASN A 71 20.62 -9.97 -11.81
N GLN A 72 20.13 -8.73 -11.86
CA GLN A 72 20.47 -7.76 -12.91
C GLN A 72 20.98 -6.42 -12.35
N ASN A 73 21.25 -6.33 -11.06
CA ASN A 73 21.61 -5.07 -10.37
C ASN A 73 20.56 -3.97 -10.65
N PHE A 74 20.97 -2.71 -10.65
CA PHE A 74 20.08 -1.56 -10.85
C PHE A 74 19.74 -1.26 -12.32
N TYR A 75 19.81 -2.25 -13.23
CA TYR A 75 19.51 -2.02 -14.64
C TYR A 75 18.07 -1.55 -14.91
N TYR A 76 17.12 -1.94 -14.04
CA TYR A 76 15.73 -1.49 -14.13
C TYR A 76 15.50 -0.08 -13.56
N MET A 77 16.48 0.52 -12.88
CA MET A 77 16.33 1.80 -12.18
C MET A 77 15.96 2.98 -13.09
N PRO A 78 16.50 3.12 -14.32
CA PRO A 78 16.07 4.16 -15.25
C PRO A 78 14.58 4.09 -15.61
N LEU A 79 14.02 2.88 -15.71
CA LEU A 79 12.58 2.68 -15.95
C LEU A 79 11.75 3.21 -14.77
N VAL A 80 12.17 2.93 -13.53
CA VAL A 80 11.51 3.44 -12.31
C VAL A 80 11.52 4.95 -12.26
N LEU A 81 12.66 5.56 -12.58
CA LEU A 81 12.79 7.02 -12.64
C LEU A 81 11.83 7.61 -13.68
N GLY A 82 11.65 6.92 -14.82
CA GLY A 82 10.64 7.26 -15.82
C GLY A 82 9.21 7.22 -15.27
N PHE A 83 8.85 6.19 -14.48
CA PHE A 83 7.53 6.09 -13.84
C PHE A 83 7.30 7.20 -12.79
N VAL A 84 8.32 7.56 -12.02
CA VAL A 84 8.23 8.67 -11.05
C VAL A 84 7.97 9.99 -11.77
N LEU A 85 8.75 10.30 -12.82
CA LEU A 85 8.55 11.50 -13.61
C LEU A 85 7.18 11.52 -14.30
N GLY A 86 6.75 10.38 -14.85
CA GLY A 86 5.44 10.24 -15.48
C GLY A 86 4.25 10.34 -14.51
N SER A 87 4.45 10.12 -13.21
CA SER A 87 3.39 10.26 -12.20
C SER A 87 3.23 11.71 -11.69
N ILE A 88 4.18 12.59 -12.01
CA ILE A 88 4.16 14.01 -11.60
C ILE A 88 3.47 14.90 -12.65
N VAL A 89 3.49 14.48 -13.92
CA VAL A 89 2.83 15.16 -15.06
C VAL A 89 1.38 14.72 -15.17
#